data_AF-A0A9E1YQR7-F1
#
_entry.id   AF-A0A9E1YQR7-F1
#
_cell.length_a   1.000
_cell.length_b   1.000
_cell.length_c   1.000
_cell.angle_alpha   90.00
_cell.angle_beta   90.00
_cell.angle_gamma   90.00
#
_symmetry.space_group_name_H-M   'P 1'
#
loop_
_entity.id
_entity.type
_entity.pdbx_description
1 polymer ?
#
loop_
_entity_poly.entity_id
_entity_poly.type
_entity_poly.pdbx_seq_one_letter_code
_entity_poly.pdbx_strand_id
1 'polypeptide(L)' 'NAINLRESHERPEAMENPPLVMSGLNVERVIQSIDSVLETASNTPKLVRDYNEDNVSTKVERILLSYTDYVNRVVWQKES' A
#
# COMPACT_ATOMS: atom_id res chain seq x y z
N ASN A 1 -11.96 8.95 5.36
CA ASN A 1 -12.59 7.82 4.63
C ASN A 1 -12.65 8.15 3.15
N ALA A 2 -12.44 7.15 2.29
CA ALA A 2 -12.48 7.31 0.82
C ALA A 2 -13.23 6.15 0.16
N ILE A 3 -13.70 6.34 -1.07
CA ILE A 3 -14.31 5.28 -1.89
C ILE A 3 -13.59 5.21 -3.21
N ASN A 4 -13.22 4.01 -3.62
CA ASN A 4 -12.57 3.74 -4.90
C ASN A 4 -13.59 3.23 -5.92
N LEU A 5 -13.65 3.92 -7.06
CA LEU A 5 -14.44 3.55 -8.24
C LEU A 5 -13.56 2.76 -9.23
N ARG A 6 -13.23 1.52 -8.88
CA ARG A 6 -12.45 0.59 -9.72
C ARG A 6 -12.73 -0.85 -9.32
N GLU A 7 -12.55 -1.76 -10.27
CA GLU A 7 -12.75 -3.21 -10.09
C GLU A 7 -11.49 -3.95 -9.62
N SER A 8 -10.34 -3.26 -9.54
CA SER A 8 -9.07 -3.85 -9.09
C SER A 8 -8.18 -2.84 -8.38
N HIS A 9 -7.31 -3.31 -7.49
CA HIS A 9 -6.26 -2.50 -6.87
C HIS A 9 -4.97 -3.28 -6.63
N GLU A 10 -3.87 -2.53 -6.53
CA GLU A 10 -2.49 -2.99 -6.38
C GLU A 10 -1.93 -2.87 -4.95
N ARG A 11 -2.82 -2.64 -3.98
CA ARG A 11 -2.50 -2.36 -2.57
C ARG A 11 -3.32 -3.26 -1.63
N PRO A 12 -3.17 -4.61 -1.67
CA PRO A 12 -3.92 -5.53 -0.80
C PRO A 12 -3.81 -5.17 0.69
N GLU A 13 -2.66 -4.65 1.13
CA GLU A 13 -2.39 -4.18 2.49
C GLU A 13 -3.34 -3.05 2.93
N ALA A 14 -3.83 -2.24 1.99
CA ALA A 14 -4.79 -1.18 2.28
C ALA A 14 -6.18 -1.71 2.69
N MET A 15 -6.44 -3.01 2.48
CA MET A 15 -7.69 -3.66 2.91
C MET A 15 -7.60 -4.26 4.32
N GLU A 16 -6.41 -4.36 4.92
CA GLU A 16 -6.23 -4.92 6.26
C GLU A 16 -6.71 -3.99 7.37
N ASN A 17 -6.58 -2.67 7.16
CA ASN A 17 -7.13 -1.63 8.02
C ASN A 17 -7.81 -0.59 7.13
N PRO A 18 -8.96 -0.92 6.52
CA PRO A 18 -9.45 -0.21 5.35
C PRO A 18 -9.82 1.24 5.68
N PRO A 19 -9.06 2.24 5.21
CA PRO A 19 -9.53 3.62 5.23
C PRO A 19 -10.54 3.87 4.09
N LEU A 20 -10.75 2.86 3.24
CA LEU A 20 -11.42 2.95 1.96
C LEU A 20 -12.30 1.73 1.66
N VAL A 21 -13.34 1.94 0.87
CA VAL A 21 -14.19 0.88 0.31
C VAL A 21 -13.99 0.81 -1.19
N MET A 22 -13.80 -0.39 -1.75
CA MET A 22 -13.75 -0.62 -3.20
C MET A 22 -15.14 -1.01 -3.70
N SER A 23 -15.80 -0.10 -4.40
CA SER A 23 -17.22 -0.21 -4.76
C SER A 23 -17.47 -0.76 -6.17
N GLY A 24 -16.43 -0.81 -7.01
CA GLY A 24 -16.59 -1.07 -8.44
C GLY A 24 -17.29 0.10 -9.15
N LEU A 25 -18.00 -0.20 -10.24
CA LEU A 25 -18.72 0.81 -11.05
C LEU A 25 -20.25 0.68 -11.01
N ASN A 26 -20.79 -0.29 -10.28
CA ASN A 26 -22.24 -0.47 -10.12
C ASN A 26 -22.81 0.58 -9.15
N VAL A 27 -23.83 1.31 -9.58
CA VAL A 27 -24.43 2.44 -8.83
C VAL A 27 -24.97 2.01 -7.46
N GLU A 28 -25.64 0.87 -7.38
CA GLU A 28 -26.21 0.36 -6.11
C GLU A 28 -25.09 0.06 -5.10
N ARG A 29 -23.99 -0.54 -5.56
CA ARG A 29 -22.80 -0.79 -4.72
C ARG A 29 -22.09 0.49 -4.29
N VAL A 30 -22.05 1.50 -5.15
CA VAL A 30 -21.49 2.81 -4.80
C VAL A 30 -22.31 3.45 -3.68
N ILE A 31 -23.64 3.45 -3.78
CA ILE A 31 -24.53 3.97 -2.74
C ILE A 31 -24.33 3.20 -1.43
N GLN A 32 -24.33 1.87 -1.47
CA GLN A 32 -24.08 1.05 -0.27
C GLN A 32 -22.73 1.36 0.38
N SER A 33 -21.69 1.61 -0.42
CA SER A 33 -20.35 1.95 0.06
C SER A 33 -20.32 3.33 0.72
N ILE A 34 -21.09 4.30 0.21
CA ILE A 34 -21.26 5.62 0.80
C ILE A 34 -21.91 5.51 2.19
N ASP A 35 -23.02 4.77 2.28
CA ASP A 35 -23.75 4.60 3.55
C ASP A 35 -22.84 3.96 4.62
N SER A 36 -22.12 2.89 4.28
CA SER A 36 -21.18 2.22 5.19
C SER A 36 -20.05 3.13 5.68
N VAL A 37 -19.52 3.99 4.80
CA VAL A 37 -18.46 4.95 5.15
C VAL A 37 -18.99 6.05 6.08
N LEU A 38 -20.24 6.47 5.91
CA LEU A 38 -20.87 7.50 6.75
C LEU A 38 -21.18 6.97 8.16
N GLU A 39 -21.63 5.72 8.29
CA GLU A 39 -21.88 5.08 9.59
C GLU A 39 -20.61 4.99 10.46
N THR A 40 -19.46 4.84 9.81
CA THR A 40 -18.16 4.69 10.48
C THR A 40 -17.34 6.00 10.50
N ALA A 41 -17.95 7.14 10.14
CA ALA A 41 -17.25 8.42 9.97
C ALA A 41 -16.59 8.96 11.26
N SER A 42 -17.07 8.57 12.43
CA SER A 42 -16.47 8.93 13.72
C SER A 42 -15.22 8.11 14.07
N ASN A 43 -14.96 7.02 13.35
CA ASN A 43 -13.76 6.20 13.54
C ASN A 43 -12.65 6.71 12.62
N THR A 44 -11.56 7.22 13.20
CA THR A 44 -10.34 7.49 12.44
C THR A 44 -9.73 6.16 11.99
N PRO A 45 -9.56 5.91 10.67
CA PRO A 45 -8.91 4.69 10.22
C PRO A 45 -7.50 4.62 10.76
N LYS A 46 -7.08 3.44 11.24
CA LYS A 46 -5.68 3.21 11.60
C LYS A 46 -4.82 3.25 10.35
N LEU A 47 -3.65 3.87 10.43
CA LEU A 47 -2.67 3.84 9.35
C LEU A 47 -2.27 2.39 9.07
N VAL A 48 -2.24 2.00 7.79
CA VAL A 48 -1.74 0.69 7.37
C VAL A 48 -0.29 0.58 7.82
N ARG A 49 0.05 -0.50 8.52
CA ARG A 49 1.36 -0.68 9.16
C ARG A 49 2.52 -0.49 8.18
N ASP A 50 2.38 -1.01 6.96
CA ASP A 50 3.43 -0.98 5.95
C ASP A 50 3.70 0.44 5.39
N TYR A 51 2.77 1.38 5.61
CA TYR A 51 2.95 2.79 5.30
C TYR A 51 3.53 3.60 6.47
N ASN A 52 3.56 3.02 7.66
CA ASN A 52 4.02 3.68 8.88
C ASN A 52 5.51 3.41 9.11
N GLU A 53 6.36 3.93 8.23
CA GLU A 53 7.81 3.79 8.34
C GLU A 53 8.54 5.13 8.12
N ASP A 54 9.36 5.50 9.10
CA ASP A 54 10.01 6.81 9.12
C ASP A 54 11.41 6.82 8.47
N ASN A 55 12.06 5.66 8.34
CA ASN A 55 13.49 5.55 8.00
C ASN A 55 13.75 4.89 6.64
N VAL A 56 12.81 5.00 5.70
CA VAL A 56 12.89 4.36 4.37
C VAL A 56 14.20 4.70 3.65
N SER A 57 14.66 5.95 3.70
CA SER A 57 15.92 6.38 3.09
C SER A 57 17.13 5.61 3.62
N THR A 58 17.24 5.48 4.94
CA THR A 58 18.31 4.71 5.60
C THR A 58 18.23 3.22 5.27
N LYS A 59 17.03 2.65 5.17
CA LYS A 59 16.86 1.26 4.72
C LYS A 59 17.39 1.06 3.30
N VAL A 60 17.02 1.95 2.38
CA VAL A 60 17.46 1.90 0.97
C VAL A 60 18.98 2.03 0.86
N GLU A 61 19.58 3.00 1.57
CA GLU A 61 21.03 3.17 1.64
C GLU A 61 21.74 1.88 2.07
N ARG A 62 21.28 1.26 3.17
CA ARG A 62 21.86 0.01 3.70
C ARG A 62 21.70 -1.16 2.73
N ILE A 63 20.56 -1.25 2.04
CA ILE A 63 20.33 -2.27 1.00
C ILE A 63 21.33 -2.09 -0.15
N LEU A 64 21.50 -0.86 -0.66
CA LEU A 64 22.44 -0.59 -1.73
C LEU A 64 23.88 -0.96 -1.33
N LEU A 65 24.33 -0.49 -0.16
CA LEU A 65 25.66 -0.82 0.35
C LEU A 65 25.87 -2.34 0.50
N SER A 66 24.85 -3.07 0.95
CA SER A 66 24.95 -4.51 1.18
C SER A 66 24.94 -5.34 -0.11
N TYR A 67 24.17 -4.92 -1.12
CA TYR A 67 23.92 -5.73 -2.32
C TYR A 67 24.72 -5.31 -3.54
N THR A 68 25.33 -4.13 -3.58
CA THR A 68 26.06 -3.65 -4.77
C THR A 68 27.14 -4.64 -5.21
N ASP A 69 28.04 -5.03 -4.30
CA ASP A 69 29.13 -5.97 -4.62
C ASP A 69 28.62 -7.37 -4.90
N TYR A 70 27.60 -7.81 -4.17
CA TYR A 70 26.95 -9.10 -4.41
C TYR A 70 26.37 -9.18 -5.83
N VAL A 71 25.63 -8.16 -6.25
CA VAL A 71 25.01 -8.09 -7.58
C VAL A 71 26.10 -8.00 -8.67
N ASN A 72 27.15 -7.19 -8.47
CA ASN A 72 28.27 -7.12 -9.40
C ASN A 72 28.95 -8.48 -9.60
N ARG A 73 29.17 -9.24 -8.52
CA ARG A 73 29.83 -10.55 -8.58
C ARG A 73 28.92 -11.66 -9.11
N VAL A 74 27.68 -11.74 -8.62
CA VAL A 74 26.81 -12.92 -8.84
C VAL A 74 25.93 -12.77 -10.08
N VAL A 75 25.36 -11.58 -10.31
CA VAL A 75 24.46 -11.34 -11.45
C VAL A 75 25.27 -10.90 -12.66
N TRP A 76 26.12 -9.89 -12.50
CA TRP A 76 26.86 -9.31 -13.62
C TRP A 76 28.18 -10.02 -13.91
N GLN A 77 28.65 -10.89 -13.02
CA GLN A 77 29.94 -11.60 -13.15
C GLN A 77 31.09 -10.67 -13.51
N LYS A 78 31.11 -9.45 -12.95
CA LYS A 78 32.22 -8.53 -13.13
C LYS A 78 33.46 -9.17 -12.50
N GLU A 79 34.52 -9.32 -13.28
CA GLU A 79 35.82 -9.78 -12.79
C GLU A 79 36.27 -8.88 -11.63
N SER A 80 36.82 -9.49 -10.58
CA SER A 80 37.39 -8.77 -9.44
C SER A 80 38.74 -8.16 -9.79
#